data_AF-A0A0H5C608-F1
#
_entry.id   AF-A0A0H5C608-F1
#
_cell.length_a   1.000
_cell.length_b   1.000
_cell.length_c   1.000
_cell.angle_alpha   90.00
_cell.angle_beta   90.00
_cell.angle_gamma   90.00
#
_symmetry.space_group_name_H-M   'P 1'
#
loop_
_entity.id
_entity.type
_entity.pdbx_description
1 polymer ?
#
loop_
_entity_poly.entity_id
_entity_poly.type
_entity_poly.pdbx_seq_one_letter_code
_entity_poly.pdbx_strand_id
1 'polypeptide(L)'
;MELERDLVNEFEISKRKPHYSQDLHIKIGLVIDPQEAEKLVIKGPSETEDSVQFRSFWGPKSSLRRFKDGTIVHSVIWSTDFKSPVVLAILKYLLQRHVKENIVLESEIVRFNGLLPMPNLPSSTKQSTLSTVAFNGLRNSYDELYRILIKLELPLAIKSVLPASPGLRMTSQLQPVPFAVSSKDFYNDLVVQFETSVKWPDELSALEKVKTAFLLKIQEILSKETAYESHLEKDDETVPYNFDITTLNILTPEGYGFRIRILTERDEVLYLRAIENSSKEKRQALESIYLKFNRRYQGSVTHTRIISSIAHRFQYYSPTVRLFKKWLDDQLLLSHFSEELIELIALQPFVDPSQYNVPAGVSNGFLRILFFIAHWNWKEEPLIMDMSKTPDGEDDSEIVSKLSDKLSVQAYQSMKSNFDVLRKQDPQGMKIQFFVATKSDESGILWSHGIPLPIAARLTALSKVAVQLINKSGLGEKSTRLLFTPSLGDYDFVLKLKTIPLAISSGVLPGSSSFKNLIVDAQSYPKDIATKFDPIAMLVKNLSSKLQGVVIFSTHTQTISESGENIITGLFVPSKMTQTKFKAQIGYNVKPVQKDDVVINKDAIFAEILQYAGDLVVGFESK
;
A
#
# COMPACT_ATOMS: atom_id res chain seq x y z
N MET A 1 28.39 15.11 -14.96
CA MET A 1 29.05 13.87 -15.44
C MET A 1 30.41 13.82 -14.75
N GLU A 2 30.45 13.33 -13.52
CA GLU A 2 31.72 13.06 -12.85
C GLU A 2 32.20 11.70 -13.35
N LEU A 3 33.23 11.72 -14.19
CA LEU A 3 34.00 10.52 -14.48
C LEU A 3 34.79 10.20 -13.21
N GLU A 4 34.17 9.52 -12.24
CA GLU A 4 34.91 8.69 -11.30
C GLU A 4 35.53 7.55 -12.12
N ARG A 5 36.63 7.87 -12.80
CA ARG A 5 37.64 6.85 -13.04
C ARG A 5 38.08 6.46 -11.64
N ASP A 6 38.04 5.17 -11.32
CA ASP A 6 39.02 4.59 -10.41
C ASP A 6 40.38 4.87 -11.06
N LEU A 7 40.86 6.10 -10.93
CA LEU A 7 42.22 6.45 -11.20
C LEU A 7 42.97 5.63 -10.17
N VAL A 8 43.52 4.52 -10.64
CA VAL A 8 44.66 3.85 -10.03
C VAL A 8 45.75 4.93 -9.95
N ASN A 9 45.65 5.77 -8.92
CA ASN A 9 46.57 6.84 -8.59
C ASN A 9 47.90 6.25 -8.10
N GLU A 10 47.91 4.95 -7.83
CA GLU A 10 49.04 4.16 -7.37
C GLU A 10 49.25 2.98 -8.31
N PHE A 11 50.33 3.01 -9.07
CA PHE A 11 50.78 1.88 -9.87
C PHE A 11 52.24 1.58 -9.53
N GLU A 12 52.66 0.33 -9.73
CA GLU A 12 54.03 -0.07 -9.43
C GLU A 12 55.05 0.85 -10.11
N ILE A 13 56.06 1.29 -9.35
CA ILE A 13 57.18 2.09 -9.87
C ILE A 13 57.92 1.43 -11.05
N SER A 14 57.78 0.10 -11.18
CA SER A 14 58.33 -0.70 -12.29
C SER A 14 57.61 -0.45 -13.62
N LYS A 15 56.41 0.15 -13.59
CA LYS A 15 55.58 0.41 -14.77
C LYS A 15 55.66 1.88 -15.14
N ARG A 16 55.67 2.18 -16.45
CA ARG A 16 55.70 3.55 -16.97
C ARG A 16 54.38 4.32 -16.76
N LYS A 17 53.27 3.61 -16.62
CA LYS A 17 51.91 4.14 -16.46
C LYS A 17 51.02 3.08 -15.81
N PRO A 18 49.86 3.46 -15.25
CA PRO A 18 48.90 2.49 -14.74
C PRO A 18 48.47 1.51 -15.84
N HIS A 19 48.37 0.24 -15.49
CA HIS A 19 47.82 -0.79 -16.36
C HIS A 19 46.31 -0.84 -16.13
N TYR A 20 45.52 -0.51 -17.15
CA TYR A 20 44.06 -0.56 -17.08
C TYR A 20 43.54 -1.81 -17.79
N SER A 21 42.46 -2.40 -17.27
CA SER A 21 41.66 -3.39 -17.99
C SER A 21 41.20 -2.82 -19.34
N GLN A 22 41.03 -3.68 -20.34
CA GLN A 22 40.51 -3.28 -21.66
C GLN A 22 39.03 -2.90 -21.61
N ASP A 23 38.28 -3.36 -20.60
CA ASP A 23 36.87 -3.07 -20.42
C ASP A 23 36.66 -1.83 -19.54
N LEU A 24 36.10 -0.77 -20.14
CA LEU A 24 35.77 0.48 -19.46
C LEU A 24 34.31 0.45 -19.00
N HIS A 25 34.08 0.51 -17.69
CA HIS A 25 32.76 0.72 -17.11
C HIS A 25 32.58 2.19 -16.74
N ILE A 26 31.42 2.78 -17.11
CA ILE A 26 31.08 4.17 -16.80
C ILE A 26 29.78 4.17 -16.02
N LYS A 27 29.78 4.81 -14.84
CA LYS A 27 28.56 5.07 -14.07
C LYS A 27 27.99 6.43 -14.46
N ILE A 28 26.70 6.46 -14.79
CA ILE A 28 25.99 7.68 -15.14
C ILE A 28 24.92 7.93 -14.06
N GLY A 29 25.17 8.92 -13.21
CA GLY A 29 24.19 9.42 -12.25
C GLY A 29 23.30 10.49 -12.90
N LEU A 30 21.98 10.34 -12.74
CA LEU A 30 20.99 11.28 -13.29
C LEU A 30 20.06 11.75 -12.18
N VAL A 31 19.88 13.06 -12.10
CA VAL A 31 18.77 13.67 -11.37
C VAL A 31 17.70 13.99 -12.40
N ILE A 32 16.53 13.38 -12.23
CA ILE A 32 15.46 13.41 -13.21
C ILE A 32 14.40 14.40 -12.74
N ASP A 33 13.90 15.22 -13.65
CA ASP A 33 12.64 15.95 -13.46
C ASP A 33 11.46 14.99 -13.67
N PRO A 34 10.67 14.67 -12.62
CA PRO A 34 9.54 13.76 -12.74
C PRO A 34 8.53 14.14 -13.83
N GLN A 35 8.30 15.44 -14.03
CA GLN A 35 7.26 15.92 -14.94
C GLN A 35 7.62 15.73 -16.42
N GLU A 36 8.92 15.70 -16.73
CA GLU A 36 9.45 15.58 -18.09
C GLU A 36 9.93 14.16 -18.42
N ALA A 37 10.26 13.36 -17.40
CA ALA A 37 10.94 12.05 -17.53
C ALA A 37 10.28 11.07 -18.51
N GLU A 38 8.96 10.98 -18.45
CA GLU A 38 8.18 9.98 -19.19
C GLU A 38 7.47 10.56 -20.43
N LYS A 39 7.83 11.78 -20.85
CA LYS A 39 7.26 12.38 -22.05
C LYS A 39 7.68 11.63 -23.31
N LEU A 40 6.69 11.24 -24.10
CA LEU A 40 6.91 10.46 -25.32
C LEU A 40 7.38 11.29 -26.51
N VAL A 41 7.29 12.62 -26.41
CA VAL A 41 7.57 13.52 -27.53
C VAL A 41 8.59 14.54 -27.08
N ILE A 42 9.77 14.46 -27.68
CA ILE A 42 10.78 15.51 -27.55
C ILE A 42 10.53 16.48 -28.70
N LYS A 43 10.09 17.70 -28.36
CA LYS A 43 9.93 18.78 -29.33
C LYS A 43 11.31 19.33 -29.69
N GLY A 44 11.59 19.43 -30.98
CA GLY A 44 12.74 20.10 -31.54
C GLY A 44 12.38 21.50 -32.08
N PRO A 45 13.32 22.14 -32.78
CA PRO A 45 13.10 23.45 -33.38
C PRO A 45 12.21 23.38 -34.64
N SER A 46 11.66 24.53 -35.02
CA SER A 46 11.07 24.77 -36.34
C SER A 46 12.14 24.67 -37.44
N GLU A 47 11.76 24.73 -38.72
CA GLU A 47 12.72 24.66 -39.84
C GLU A 47 13.64 25.91 -39.87
N THR A 48 14.70 25.85 -39.08
CA THR A 48 15.78 26.85 -38.92
C THR A 48 17.14 26.15 -39.01
N GLU A 49 18.24 26.89 -38.86
CA GLU A 49 19.59 26.29 -38.82
C GLU A 49 19.74 25.26 -37.68
N ASP A 50 19.09 25.49 -36.54
CA ASP A 50 19.07 24.55 -35.41
C ASP A 50 18.42 23.20 -35.76
N SER A 51 17.51 23.18 -36.73
CA SER A 51 16.88 21.94 -37.22
C SER A 51 17.87 20.99 -37.88
N VAL A 52 18.95 21.53 -38.47
CA VAL A 52 20.01 20.74 -39.09
C VAL A 52 20.80 20.01 -38.01
N GLN A 53 21.14 20.70 -36.92
CA GLN A 53 21.82 20.10 -35.76
C GLN A 53 20.94 19.04 -35.10
N PHE A 54 19.65 19.34 -34.90
CA PHE A 54 18.69 18.40 -34.33
C PHE A 54 18.56 17.11 -35.17
N ARG A 55 18.42 17.25 -36.49
CA ARG A 55 18.37 16.10 -37.42
C ARG A 55 19.67 15.31 -37.43
N SER A 56 20.83 15.98 -37.42
CA SER A 56 22.13 15.31 -37.38
C SER A 56 22.30 14.49 -36.09
N PHE A 57 21.93 15.09 -34.95
CA PHE A 57 22.00 14.46 -33.64
C PHE A 57 21.06 13.24 -33.57
N TRP A 58 19.77 13.40 -33.84
CA TRP A 58 18.79 12.30 -33.71
C TRP A 58 18.72 11.35 -34.91
N GLY A 59 19.32 11.70 -36.04
CA GLY A 59 19.33 10.89 -37.26
C GLY A 59 17.96 10.34 -37.65
N PRO A 60 17.81 9.00 -37.82
CA PRO A 60 16.57 8.40 -38.28
C PRO A 60 15.40 8.51 -37.29
N LYS A 61 15.64 8.92 -36.03
CA LYS A 61 14.59 9.15 -35.04
C LYS A 61 13.92 10.52 -35.17
N SER A 62 14.55 11.46 -35.89
CA SER A 62 13.97 12.80 -36.13
C SER A 62 12.91 12.74 -37.23
N SER A 63 11.74 13.31 -36.97
CA SER A 63 10.65 13.42 -37.95
C SER A 63 9.89 14.74 -37.78
N LEU A 64 9.25 15.24 -38.84
CA LEU A 64 8.37 16.40 -38.74
C LEU A 64 7.02 15.99 -38.15
N ARG A 65 6.53 16.75 -37.17
CA ARG A 65 5.23 16.52 -36.56
C ARG A 65 4.43 17.81 -36.47
N ARG A 66 3.15 17.72 -36.89
CA ARG A 66 2.16 18.77 -36.64
C ARG A 66 1.54 18.58 -35.24
N PHE A 67 1.56 19.64 -34.44
CA PHE A 67 0.95 19.69 -33.11
C PHE A 67 -0.48 20.26 -33.17
N LYS A 68 -1.23 20.13 -32.07
CA LYS A 68 -2.63 20.58 -32.00
C LYS A 68 -2.78 22.10 -32.17
N ASP A 69 -1.74 22.85 -31.85
CA ASP A 69 -1.63 24.30 -32.07
C ASP A 69 -1.35 24.66 -33.55
N GLY A 70 -1.27 23.67 -34.44
CA GLY A 70 -0.98 23.86 -35.87
C GLY A 70 0.51 23.99 -36.20
N THR A 71 1.39 24.08 -35.19
CA THR A 71 2.83 24.21 -35.41
C THR A 71 3.41 22.91 -35.97
N ILE A 72 4.34 23.04 -36.92
CA ILE A 72 5.08 21.92 -37.51
C ILE A 72 6.54 22.09 -37.12
N VAL A 73 7.04 21.18 -36.29
CA VAL A 73 8.43 21.21 -35.81
C VAL A 73 9.06 19.83 -35.93
N HIS A 74 10.39 19.78 -35.90
CA HIS A 74 11.09 18.50 -35.77
C HIS A 74 10.78 17.89 -34.41
N SER A 75 10.68 16.57 -34.34
CA SER A 75 10.30 15.85 -33.13
C SER A 75 10.84 14.44 -33.13
N VAL A 76 11.07 13.92 -31.92
CA VAL A 76 11.40 12.51 -31.68
C VAL A 76 10.29 11.88 -30.86
N ILE A 77 9.85 10.69 -31.27
CA ILE A 77 8.79 9.95 -30.61
C ILE A 77 9.36 8.69 -29.98
N TRP A 78 9.04 8.50 -28.71
CA TRP A 78 9.35 7.33 -27.92
C TRP A 78 8.11 6.47 -27.68
N SER A 79 8.34 5.24 -27.27
CA SER A 79 7.30 4.32 -26.84
C SER A 79 7.48 4.05 -25.36
N THR A 80 6.36 3.91 -24.67
CA THR A 80 6.29 3.49 -23.28
C THR A 80 6.57 1.99 -23.16
N ASP A 81 7.21 1.62 -22.05
CA ASP A 81 7.37 0.24 -21.59
C ASP A 81 7.14 0.22 -20.08
N PHE A 82 6.50 -0.82 -19.57
CA PHE A 82 6.19 -0.91 -18.14
C PHE A 82 7.44 -1.06 -17.29
N LYS A 83 8.49 -1.73 -17.78
CA LYS A 83 9.70 -1.98 -16.99
C LYS A 83 10.73 -0.90 -17.24
N SER A 84 10.91 -0.47 -18.49
CA SER A 84 11.94 0.47 -18.91
C SER A 84 11.39 1.90 -19.05
N PRO A 85 11.88 2.86 -18.22
CA PRO A 85 11.58 4.27 -18.38
C PRO A 85 12.01 4.83 -19.74
N VAL A 86 11.35 5.90 -20.18
CA VAL A 86 11.64 6.56 -21.47
C VAL A 86 13.05 7.15 -21.49
N VAL A 87 13.48 7.76 -20.38
CA VAL A 87 14.85 8.30 -20.21
C VAL A 87 15.91 7.24 -20.48
N LEU A 88 15.69 5.99 -20.05
CA LEU A 88 16.63 4.90 -20.26
C LEU A 88 16.72 4.51 -21.74
N ALA A 89 15.58 4.51 -22.44
CA ALA A 89 15.54 4.25 -23.89
C ALA A 89 16.26 5.37 -24.68
N ILE A 90 16.09 6.63 -24.27
CA ILE A 90 16.81 7.78 -24.83
C ILE A 90 18.32 7.61 -24.67
N LEU A 91 18.78 7.34 -23.44
CA LEU A 91 20.20 7.18 -23.16
C LEU A 91 20.82 6.04 -23.95
N LYS A 92 20.15 4.88 -23.97
CA LYS A 92 20.61 3.73 -24.75
C LYS A 92 20.81 4.11 -26.21
N TYR A 93 19.83 4.77 -26.82
CA TYR A 93 19.92 5.22 -28.21
C TYR A 93 21.07 6.20 -28.45
N LEU A 94 21.20 7.23 -27.61
CA LEU A 94 22.21 8.26 -27.77
C LEU A 94 23.63 7.71 -27.61
N LEU A 95 23.84 6.83 -26.62
CA LEU A 95 25.14 6.19 -26.40
C LEU A 95 25.51 5.27 -27.57
N GLN A 96 24.57 4.48 -28.07
CA GLN A 96 24.80 3.60 -29.22
C GLN A 96 25.16 4.40 -30.49
N ARG A 97 24.52 5.56 -30.69
CA ARG A 97 24.72 6.40 -31.87
C ARG A 97 25.99 7.23 -31.83
N HIS A 98 26.30 7.85 -30.69
CA HIS A 98 27.36 8.85 -30.59
C HIS A 98 28.63 8.38 -29.90
N VAL A 99 28.59 7.23 -29.20
CA VAL A 99 29.75 6.71 -28.45
C VAL A 99 30.23 5.39 -29.04
N LYS A 100 29.41 4.34 -28.99
CA LYS A 100 29.76 3.01 -29.52
C LYS A 100 28.51 2.14 -29.69
N GLU A 101 28.38 1.49 -30.86
CA GLU A 101 27.19 0.72 -31.23
C GLU A 101 26.88 -0.43 -30.25
N ASN A 102 27.91 -1.13 -29.78
CA ASN A 102 27.77 -2.30 -28.90
C ASN A 102 27.84 -1.97 -27.39
N ILE A 103 27.33 -0.81 -26.98
CA ILE A 103 27.24 -0.47 -25.54
C ILE A 103 26.14 -1.30 -24.87
N VAL A 104 26.51 -1.97 -23.78
CA VAL A 104 25.58 -2.63 -22.87
C VAL A 104 25.23 -1.65 -21.76
N LEU A 105 23.94 -1.38 -21.59
CA LEU A 105 23.42 -0.52 -20.52
C LEU A 105 22.77 -1.39 -19.46
N GLU A 106 23.36 -1.39 -18.26
CA GLU A 106 22.81 -2.05 -17.09
C GLU A 106 22.06 -1.02 -16.23
N SER A 107 20.85 -1.36 -15.79
CA SER A 107 20.06 -0.48 -14.94
C SER A 107 19.19 -1.28 -13.98
N GLU A 108 19.26 -0.91 -12.70
CA GLU A 108 18.43 -1.50 -11.65
C GLU A 108 16.94 -1.17 -11.81
N ILE A 109 16.61 -0.05 -12.45
CA ILE A 109 15.23 0.45 -12.49
C ILE A 109 14.29 -0.52 -13.19
N VAL A 110 14.77 -1.20 -14.24
CA VAL A 110 14.03 -2.20 -15.00
C VAL A 110 13.69 -3.41 -14.12
N ARG A 111 14.61 -3.79 -13.22
CA ARG A 111 14.39 -4.88 -12.25
C ARG A 111 13.35 -4.51 -11.23
N PHE A 112 13.48 -3.33 -10.60
CA PHE A 112 12.54 -2.87 -9.59
C PHE A 112 11.13 -2.63 -10.16
N ASN A 113 11.02 -2.01 -11.34
CA ASN A 113 9.73 -1.86 -12.01
C ASN A 113 9.13 -3.22 -12.40
N GLY A 114 9.96 -4.19 -12.79
CA GLY A 114 9.54 -5.56 -13.09
C GLY A 114 9.01 -6.34 -11.89
N LEU A 115 9.26 -5.89 -10.66
CA LEU A 115 8.69 -6.49 -9.45
C LEU A 115 7.25 -6.02 -9.18
N LEU A 116 6.83 -4.88 -9.74
CA LEU A 116 5.43 -4.43 -9.60
C LEU A 116 4.50 -5.38 -10.36
N PRO A 117 3.40 -5.84 -9.75
CA PRO A 117 2.39 -6.62 -10.45
C PRO A 117 1.81 -5.82 -11.61
N MET A 118 1.89 -6.38 -12.81
CA MET A 118 1.39 -5.75 -14.01
C MET A 118 -0.14 -5.98 -14.09
N PRO A 119 -0.95 -4.94 -14.30
CA PRO A 119 -2.39 -5.12 -14.40
C PRO A 119 -2.76 -5.87 -15.68
N ASN A 120 -3.76 -6.74 -15.60
CA ASN A 120 -4.37 -7.39 -16.75
C ASN A 120 -5.33 -6.43 -17.45
N LEU A 121 -4.75 -5.45 -18.16
CA LEU A 121 -5.47 -4.44 -18.93
C LEU A 121 -4.93 -4.35 -20.36
N PRO A 122 -5.73 -3.85 -21.32
CA PRO A 122 -5.28 -3.62 -22.67
C PRO A 122 -4.01 -2.76 -22.72
N SER A 123 -3.01 -3.23 -23.48
CA SER A 123 -1.73 -2.55 -23.65
C SER A 123 -0.91 -2.32 -22.37
N SER A 124 -1.18 -3.04 -21.28
CA SER A 124 -0.49 -2.88 -19.99
C SER A 124 1.06 -2.93 -20.09
N THR A 125 1.60 -3.82 -20.93
CA THR A 125 3.05 -3.90 -21.21
C THR A 125 3.63 -2.62 -21.83
N LYS A 126 2.79 -1.85 -22.53
CA LYS A 126 3.12 -0.57 -23.17
C LYS A 126 2.63 0.62 -22.34
N GLN A 127 2.31 0.45 -21.06
CA GLN A 127 2.02 1.56 -20.16
C GLN A 127 3.24 1.83 -19.27
N SER A 128 3.51 3.10 -18.96
CA SER A 128 4.53 3.45 -17.97
C SER A 128 4.11 3.00 -16.56
N THR A 129 5.06 2.80 -15.65
CA THR A 129 4.76 2.60 -14.22
C THR A 129 4.02 3.78 -13.60
N LEU A 130 4.11 4.98 -14.21
CA LEU A 130 3.39 6.19 -13.80
C LEU A 130 1.95 6.26 -14.35
N SER A 131 1.52 5.27 -15.15
CA SER A 131 0.19 5.25 -15.74
C SER A 131 -0.89 5.21 -14.66
N THR A 132 -1.82 6.16 -14.72
CA THR A 132 -3.00 6.26 -13.84
C THR A 132 -4.28 5.72 -14.49
N VAL A 133 -4.18 5.09 -15.67
CA VAL A 133 -5.34 4.64 -16.46
C VAL A 133 -6.28 3.74 -15.66
N ALA A 134 -5.74 2.74 -14.95
CA ALA A 134 -6.51 1.83 -14.11
C ALA A 134 -7.28 2.58 -13.01
N PHE A 135 -6.59 3.45 -12.27
CA PHE A 135 -7.18 4.25 -11.20
C PHE A 135 -8.24 5.24 -11.71
N ASN A 136 -8.02 5.84 -12.88
CA ASN A 136 -9.01 6.72 -13.51
C ASN A 136 -10.26 5.93 -13.93
N GLY A 137 -10.11 4.68 -14.38
CA GLY A 137 -11.23 3.79 -14.67
C GLY A 137 -12.14 3.59 -13.45
N LEU A 138 -11.55 3.22 -12.31
CA LEU A 138 -12.24 3.12 -11.03
C LEU A 138 -12.88 4.45 -10.61
N ARG A 139 -12.14 5.57 -10.76
CA ARG A 139 -12.64 6.90 -10.38
C ARG A 139 -13.85 7.33 -11.20
N ASN A 140 -13.84 7.05 -12.50
CA ASN A 140 -14.96 7.36 -13.39
C ASN A 140 -16.22 6.58 -13.01
N SER A 141 -16.08 5.28 -12.69
CA SER A 141 -17.19 4.45 -12.21
C SER A 141 -17.73 4.95 -10.86
N TYR A 142 -16.85 5.38 -9.95
CA TYR A 142 -17.25 6.05 -8.71
C TYR A 142 -18.04 7.34 -8.98
N ASP A 143 -17.58 8.20 -9.90
CA ASP A 143 -18.24 9.47 -10.20
C ASP A 143 -19.63 9.25 -10.84
N GLU A 144 -19.82 8.15 -11.59
CA GLU A 144 -21.12 7.73 -12.11
C GLU A 144 -22.05 7.25 -11.00
N LEU A 145 -21.58 6.32 -10.15
CA LEU A 145 -22.33 5.85 -8.99
C LEU A 145 -22.71 7.02 -8.06
N TYR A 146 -21.80 7.96 -7.82
CA TYR A 146 -22.05 9.17 -7.04
C TYR A 146 -23.25 9.95 -7.59
N ARG A 147 -23.32 10.17 -8.90
CA ARG A 147 -24.43 10.91 -9.56
C ARG A 147 -25.76 10.18 -9.41
N ILE A 148 -25.75 8.85 -9.44
CA ILE A 148 -26.94 8.03 -9.23
C ILE A 148 -27.40 8.17 -7.77
N LEU A 149 -26.51 7.92 -6.81
CA LEU A 149 -26.82 7.94 -5.38
C LEU A 149 -27.39 9.29 -4.90
N ILE A 150 -26.80 10.41 -5.34
CA ILE A 150 -27.27 11.75 -4.95
C ILE A 150 -28.68 12.07 -5.47
N LYS A 151 -29.10 11.44 -6.58
CA LYS A 151 -30.42 11.67 -7.19
C LYS A 151 -31.51 10.73 -6.65
N LEU A 152 -31.18 9.80 -5.77
CA LEU A 152 -32.17 8.87 -5.23
C LEU A 152 -33.20 9.58 -4.37
N GLU A 153 -34.48 9.31 -4.62
CA GLU A 153 -35.59 9.78 -3.79
C GLU A 153 -35.70 8.94 -2.52
N LEU A 154 -35.07 9.42 -1.44
CA LEU A 154 -35.07 8.78 -0.12
C LEU A 154 -35.82 9.66 0.91
N PRO A 155 -36.32 9.08 2.02
CA PRO A 155 -36.96 9.85 3.10
C PRO A 155 -36.05 10.94 3.71
N LEU A 156 -34.75 10.78 3.57
CA LEU A 156 -33.72 11.73 3.95
C LEU A 156 -32.69 11.76 2.82
N ALA A 157 -32.35 12.95 2.32
CA ALA A 157 -31.46 13.07 1.18
C ALA A 157 -30.01 12.72 1.53
N ILE A 158 -29.29 12.15 0.58
CA ILE A 158 -27.84 11.90 0.71
C ILE A 158 -27.12 13.24 0.55
N LYS A 159 -26.39 13.66 1.58
CA LYS A 159 -25.59 14.88 1.59
C LYS A 159 -24.25 14.67 0.91
N SER A 160 -23.59 13.54 1.19
CA SER A 160 -22.29 13.23 0.58
C SER A 160 -22.02 11.74 0.51
N VAL A 161 -21.25 11.36 -0.49
CA VAL A 161 -20.68 10.01 -0.68
C VAL A 161 -19.16 10.24 -0.76
N LEU A 162 -18.42 9.68 0.19
CA LEU A 162 -17.00 10.02 0.41
C LEU A 162 -16.12 8.79 0.22
N PRO A 163 -15.07 8.85 -0.63
CA PRO A 163 -14.19 7.71 -0.86
C PRO A 163 -13.27 7.45 0.34
N ALA A 164 -13.05 6.19 0.68
CA ALA A 164 -12.27 5.79 1.86
C ALA A 164 -11.25 4.66 1.59
N SER A 165 -10.99 4.32 0.33
CA SER A 165 -10.19 3.13 -0.06
C SER A 165 -8.87 3.44 -0.75
N PRO A 166 -7.86 2.53 -0.64
CA PRO A 166 -6.57 2.65 -1.33
C PRO A 166 -6.69 2.85 -2.84
N GLY A 167 -7.62 2.17 -3.50
CA GLY A 167 -7.85 2.29 -4.95
C GLY A 167 -8.22 3.72 -5.37
N LEU A 168 -9.05 4.41 -4.58
CA LEU A 168 -9.50 5.78 -4.87
C LEU A 168 -8.50 6.88 -4.47
N ARG A 169 -7.37 6.50 -3.83
CA ARG A 169 -6.21 7.38 -3.55
C ARG A 169 -4.91 6.91 -4.22
N MET A 170 -5.02 6.01 -5.20
CA MET A 170 -3.90 5.51 -6.01
C MET A 170 -2.81 4.74 -5.23
N THR A 171 -3.15 4.08 -4.13
CA THR A 171 -2.19 3.36 -3.28
C THR A 171 -2.46 1.87 -3.11
N SER A 172 -3.50 1.30 -3.74
CA SER A 172 -3.75 -0.15 -3.70
C SER A 172 -2.58 -0.94 -4.27
N GLN A 173 -2.21 -2.06 -3.61
CA GLN A 173 -1.04 -2.87 -4.01
C GLN A 173 -1.15 -3.30 -5.48
N LEU A 174 -2.31 -3.85 -5.86
CA LEU A 174 -2.69 -4.12 -7.24
C LEU A 174 -3.43 -2.91 -7.81
N GLN A 175 -3.22 -2.63 -9.10
CA GLN A 175 -4.04 -1.62 -9.77
C GLN A 175 -5.47 -2.17 -9.96
N PRO A 176 -6.50 -1.33 -9.84
CA PRO A 176 -7.87 -1.77 -9.99
C PRO A 176 -8.15 -2.17 -11.44
N VAL A 177 -8.53 -3.43 -11.64
CA VAL A 177 -8.89 -4.00 -12.95
C VAL A 177 -10.38 -4.35 -12.91
N PRO A 178 -11.16 -4.04 -13.95
CA PRO A 178 -12.53 -4.49 -14.10
C PRO A 178 -12.69 -5.99 -13.86
N PHE A 179 -13.75 -6.37 -13.14
CA PHE A 179 -14.17 -7.73 -12.82
C PHE A 179 -13.13 -8.55 -12.02
N ALA A 180 -12.12 -7.91 -11.44
CA ALA A 180 -11.09 -8.54 -10.62
C ALA A 180 -11.56 -8.87 -9.19
N VAL A 181 -12.61 -9.67 -9.09
CA VAL A 181 -13.33 -9.97 -7.83
C VAL A 181 -12.49 -10.67 -6.76
N SER A 182 -11.36 -11.29 -7.12
CA SER A 182 -10.45 -11.93 -6.16
C SER A 182 -9.45 -10.97 -5.54
N SER A 183 -9.39 -9.72 -6.00
CA SER A 183 -8.51 -8.71 -5.40
C SER A 183 -9.01 -8.35 -4.00
N LYS A 184 -8.09 -8.29 -3.03
CA LYS A 184 -8.40 -7.82 -1.65
C LYS A 184 -9.08 -6.45 -1.67
N ASP A 185 -8.62 -5.56 -2.55
CA ASP A 185 -9.10 -4.18 -2.67
C ASP A 185 -10.21 -4.03 -3.73
N PHE A 186 -10.88 -5.13 -4.13
CA PHE A 186 -11.95 -5.09 -5.13
C PHE A 186 -13.14 -4.23 -4.68
N TYR A 187 -13.62 -4.44 -3.45
CA TYR A 187 -14.68 -3.64 -2.85
C TYR A 187 -14.12 -2.35 -2.25
N ASN A 188 -14.34 -1.23 -2.94
CA ASN A 188 -13.90 0.09 -2.50
C ASN A 188 -14.92 0.68 -1.53
N ASP A 189 -14.54 0.82 -0.26
CA ASP A 189 -15.31 1.48 0.78
C ASP A 189 -15.62 2.95 0.44
N LEU A 190 -16.91 3.29 0.59
CA LEU A 190 -17.52 4.61 0.49
C LEU A 190 -18.28 4.92 1.79
N VAL A 191 -18.05 6.09 2.35
CA VAL A 191 -18.76 6.58 3.53
C VAL A 191 -19.85 7.55 3.08
N VAL A 192 -21.10 7.17 3.31
CA VAL A 192 -22.29 7.96 2.95
C VAL A 192 -22.79 8.71 4.17
N GLN A 193 -23.06 10.00 3.99
CA GLN A 193 -23.68 10.85 5.00
C GLN A 193 -24.98 11.41 4.46
N PHE A 194 -26.02 11.36 5.28
CA PHE A 194 -27.30 11.99 5.01
C PHE A 194 -27.33 13.44 5.50
N GLU A 195 -28.40 14.15 5.18
CA GLU A 195 -28.73 15.40 5.87
C GLU A 195 -28.91 15.18 7.39
N THR A 196 -28.63 16.20 8.17
CA THR A 196 -28.76 16.12 9.63
C THR A 196 -30.21 15.91 10.03
N SER A 197 -30.46 15.01 10.98
CA SER A 197 -31.81 14.67 11.43
C SER A 197 -31.84 14.45 12.94
N VAL A 198 -32.82 15.07 13.59
CA VAL A 198 -33.08 14.83 15.02
C VAL A 198 -33.74 13.48 15.30
N LYS A 199 -34.18 12.77 14.26
CA LYS A 199 -34.93 11.50 14.36
C LYS A 199 -34.04 10.26 14.43
N TRP A 200 -32.72 10.41 14.36
CA TRP A 200 -31.80 9.30 14.54
C TRP A 200 -31.94 8.70 15.95
N PRO A 201 -31.99 7.36 16.09
CA PRO A 201 -32.04 6.72 17.40
C PRO A 201 -30.84 7.09 18.27
N ASP A 202 -31.06 7.11 19.59
CA ASP A 202 -30.03 7.42 20.59
C ASP A 202 -29.47 6.17 21.27
N GLU A 203 -29.53 5.03 20.58
CA GLU A 203 -28.98 3.72 20.98
C GLU A 203 -28.33 3.06 19.75
N LEU A 204 -27.19 2.41 19.95
CA LEU A 204 -26.30 1.98 18.85
C LEU A 204 -26.93 0.89 17.98
N SER A 205 -27.54 -0.14 18.58
CA SER A 205 -28.20 -1.23 17.83
C SER A 205 -29.38 -0.69 17.01
N ALA A 206 -30.21 0.16 17.61
CA ALA A 206 -31.32 0.81 16.91
C ALA A 206 -30.82 1.73 15.78
N LEU A 207 -29.74 2.50 16.00
CA LEU A 207 -29.14 3.36 15.00
C LEU A 207 -28.68 2.55 13.77
N GLU A 208 -27.94 1.45 13.99
CA GLU A 208 -27.46 0.57 12.91
C GLU A 208 -28.61 -0.11 12.16
N LYS A 209 -29.71 -0.48 12.84
CA LYS A 209 -30.91 -1.01 12.18
C LYS A 209 -31.60 0.03 11.29
N VAL A 210 -31.68 1.29 11.73
CA VAL A 210 -32.23 2.36 10.88
C VAL A 210 -31.31 2.63 9.68
N LYS A 211 -29.99 2.64 9.86
CA LYS A 211 -29.04 2.70 8.74
C LYS A 211 -29.25 1.55 7.75
N THR A 212 -29.42 0.33 8.26
CA THR A 212 -29.72 -0.85 7.45
C THR A 212 -31.02 -0.69 6.66
N ALA A 213 -32.05 -0.08 7.25
CA ALA A 213 -33.29 0.24 6.53
C ALA A 213 -33.08 1.23 5.37
N PHE A 214 -32.22 2.24 5.54
CA PHE A 214 -31.82 3.12 4.44
C PHE A 214 -31.04 2.36 3.35
N LEU A 215 -30.12 1.48 3.72
CA LEU A 215 -29.38 0.66 2.75
C LEU A 215 -30.31 -0.29 1.97
N LEU A 216 -31.29 -0.91 2.62
CA LEU A 216 -32.32 -1.71 1.97
C LEU A 216 -33.12 -0.88 0.95
N LYS A 217 -33.47 0.36 1.29
CA LYS A 217 -34.19 1.24 0.37
C LYS A 217 -33.32 1.64 -0.82
N ILE A 218 -32.04 1.93 -0.61
CA ILE A 218 -31.08 2.20 -1.67
C ILE A 218 -30.95 0.98 -2.59
N GLN A 219 -30.78 -0.21 -2.02
CA GLN A 219 -30.71 -1.47 -2.78
C GLN A 219 -31.96 -1.68 -3.65
N GLU A 220 -33.14 -1.48 -3.07
CA GLU A 220 -34.43 -1.62 -3.77
C GLU A 220 -34.49 -0.68 -4.98
N ILE A 221 -34.17 0.60 -4.81
CA ILE A 221 -34.24 1.59 -5.90
C ILE A 221 -33.18 1.30 -6.97
N LEU A 222 -31.93 1.02 -6.57
CA LEU A 222 -30.85 0.71 -7.51
C LEU A 222 -31.19 -0.51 -8.38
N SER A 223 -31.72 -1.57 -7.77
CA SER A 223 -32.09 -2.80 -8.50
C SER A 223 -33.27 -2.63 -9.47
N LYS A 224 -34.14 -1.64 -9.22
CA LYS A 224 -35.31 -1.36 -10.07
C LYS A 224 -34.99 -0.41 -11.22
N GLU A 225 -34.16 0.60 -10.97
CA GLU A 225 -33.96 1.73 -11.89
C GLU A 225 -32.66 1.66 -12.68
N THR A 226 -31.73 0.77 -12.31
CA THR A 226 -30.39 0.74 -12.90
C THR A 226 -29.91 -0.70 -13.17
N ALA A 227 -28.79 -0.83 -13.88
CA ALA A 227 -28.12 -2.11 -14.13
C ALA A 227 -27.16 -2.54 -13.00
N TYR A 228 -27.13 -1.82 -11.88
CA TYR A 228 -26.23 -2.12 -10.76
C TYR A 228 -26.75 -3.30 -9.95
N GLU A 229 -25.88 -4.28 -9.72
CA GLU A 229 -26.19 -5.40 -8.82
C GLU A 229 -25.73 -5.04 -7.41
N SER A 230 -26.50 -5.43 -6.39
CA SER A 230 -26.11 -5.12 -5.01
C SER A 230 -26.67 -6.12 -4.00
N HIS A 231 -25.91 -6.32 -2.92
CA HIS A 231 -26.28 -7.19 -1.81
C HIS A 231 -25.81 -6.61 -0.49
N LEU A 232 -26.52 -6.96 0.58
CA LEU A 232 -26.18 -6.55 1.93
C LEU A 232 -25.26 -7.60 2.57
N GLU A 233 -24.30 -7.12 3.34
CA GLU A 233 -23.36 -7.94 4.09
C GLU A 233 -23.27 -7.39 5.53
N LYS A 234 -23.38 -8.29 6.51
CA LYS A 234 -23.11 -7.93 7.90
C LYS A 234 -21.61 -7.77 8.10
N ASP A 235 -21.22 -6.66 8.71
CA ASP A 235 -19.83 -6.39 9.05
C ASP A 235 -19.61 -6.53 10.55
N ASP A 236 -19.26 -7.76 10.95
CA ASP A 236 -18.93 -8.07 12.35
C ASP A 236 -17.46 -7.75 12.69
N GLU A 237 -16.70 -7.17 11.76
CA GLU A 237 -15.23 -7.18 11.79
C GLU A 237 -14.63 -5.80 12.05
N THR A 238 -15.18 -4.77 11.40
CA THR A 238 -14.58 -3.44 11.40
C THR A 238 -14.56 -2.83 12.79
N VAL A 239 -15.68 -2.91 13.51
CA VAL A 239 -15.83 -2.33 14.85
C VAL A 239 -16.23 -3.44 15.82
N PRO A 240 -15.31 -3.89 16.70
CA PRO A 240 -15.59 -4.96 17.64
C PRO A 240 -16.80 -4.64 18.52
N TYR A 241 -17.61 -5.67 18.81
CA TYR A 241 -18.81 -5.63 19.64
C TYR A 241 -20.01 -4.85 19.07
N ASN A 242 -19.91 -4.31 17.86
CA ASN A 242 -21.07 -3.78 17.13
C ASN A 242 -21.47 -4.76 16.02
N PHE A 243 -22.40 -5.66 16.34
CA PHE A 243 -22.84 -6.78 15.47
C PHE A 243 -24.00 -6.42 14.52
N ASP A 244 -24.48 -5.17 14.58
CA ASP A 244 -25.60 -4.69 13.77
C ASP A 244 -25.14 -3.86 12.56
N ILE A 245 -23.83 -3.59 12.44
CA ILE A 245 -23.27 -2.88 11.29
C ILE A 245 -23.55 -3.70 10.02
N THR A 246 -24.23 -3.07 9.08
CA THR A 246 -24.51 -3.64 7.76
C THR A 246 -23.93 -2.73 6.69
N THR A 247 -23.37 -3.35 5.65
CA THR A 247 -22.82 -2.64 4.49
C THR A 247 -23.56 -3.06 3.22
N LEU A 248 -23.63 -2.15 2.26
CA LEU A 248 -24.21 -2.43 0.94
C LEU A 248 -23.08 -2.57 -0.07
N ASN A 249 -22.85 -3.79 -0.54
CA ASN A 249 -21.90 -4.08 -1.61
C ASN A 249 -22.60 -3.89 -2.95
N ILE A 250 -22.01 -3.09 -3.83
CA ILE A 250 -22.51 -2.72 -5.15
C ILE A 250 -21.50 -3.17 -6.19
N LEU A 251 -21.99 -3.77 -7.27
CA LEU A 251 -21.25 -4.19 -8.45
C LEU A 251 -21.70 -3.32 -9.61
N THR A 252 -20.76 -2.59 -10.21
CA THR A 252 -21.05 -1.69 -11.33
C THR A 252 -21.00 -2.44 -12.66
N PRO A 253 -21.71 -1.98 -13.69
CA PRO A 253 -21.64 -2.61 -15.01
C PRO A 253 -20.25 -2.49 -15.66
N GLU A 254 -19.43 -1.50 -15.25
CA GLU A 254 -18.04 -1.37 -15.72
C GLU A 254 -17.08 -2.38 -15.06
N GLY A 255 -17.55 -3.18 -14.09
CA GLY A 255 -16.76 -4.23 -13.45
C GLY A 255 -16.10 -3.83 -12.12
N TYR A 256 -16.51 -2.75 -11.46
CA TYR A 256 -15.94 -2.34 -10.17
C TYR A 256 -16.86 -2.65 -8.99
N GLY A 257 -16.26 -2.92 -7.83
CA GLY A 257 -16.97 -3.13 -6.56
C GLY A 257 -16.89 -1.91 -5.65
N PHE A 258 -18.02 -1.52 -5.06
CA PHE A 258 -18.10 -0.49 -4.02
C PHE A 258 -18.81 -1.03 -2.78
N ARG A 259 -18.36 -0.62 -1.60
CA ARG A 259 -18.99 -0.97 -0.32
C ARG A 259 -19.44 0.29 0.40
N ILE A 260 -20.73 0.45 0.58
CA ILE A 260 -21.31 1.63 1.24
C ILE A 260 -21.46 1.38 2.74
N ARG A 261 -21.02 2.36 3.53
CA ARG A 261 -21.21 2.47 4.98
C ARG A 261 -21.87 3.80 5.29
N ILE A 262 -22.81 3.83 6.25
CA ILE A 262 -23.48 5.08 6.64
C ILE A 262 -22.82 5.65 7.89
N LEU A 263 -22.45 6.92 7.84
CA LEU A 263 -22.00 7.73 8.97
C LEU A 263 -23.04 8.81 9.27
N THR A 264 -23.40 8.92 10.54
CA THR A 264 -24.32 9.96 11.05
C THR A 264 -23.63 10.82 12.10
N GLU A 265 -24.25 11.95 12.43
CA GLU A 265 -23.83 12.84 13.51
C GLU A 265 -24.00 12.22 14.92
N ARG A 266 -24.77 11.13 15.04
CA ARG A 266 -25.01 10.45 16.32
C ARG A 266 -23.96 9.41 16.66
N ASP A 267 -23.33 8.81 15.65
CA ASP A 267 -22.38 7.70 15.83
C ASP A 267 -21.30 8.01 16.87
N GLU A 268 -20.52 9.07 16.62
CA GLU A 268 -19.41 9.45 17.49
C GLU A 268 -19.88 9.79 18.91
N VAL A 269 -21.01 10.48 19.04
CA VAL A 269 -21.60 10.81 20.34
C VAL A 269 -21.93 9.56 21.14
N LEU A 270 -22.47 8.52 20.51
CA LEU A 270 -22.81 7.26 21.18
C LEU A 270 -21.56 6.49 21.63
N TYR A 271 -20.51 6.43 20.80
CA TYR A 271 -19.24 5.81 21.20
C TYR A 271 -18.56 6.56 22.35
N LEU A 272 -18.52 7.89 22.30
CA LEU A 272 -17.93 8.71 23.37
C LEU A 272 -18.74 8.59 24.67
N ARG A 273 -20.07 8.60 24.60
CA ARG A 273 -20.95 8.37 25.75
C ARG A 273 -20.72 6.99 26.37
N ALA A 274 -20.49 5.96 25.56
CA ALA A 274 -20.18 4.62 26.05
C ALA A 274 -18.85 4.60 26.83
N ILE A 275 -17.84 5.35 26.37
CA ILE A 275 -16.55 5.50 27.07
C ILE A 275 -16.74 6.24 28.40
N GLU A 276 -17.50 7.34 28.41
CA GLU A 276 -17.77 8.14 29.61
C GLU A 276 -18.53 7.35 30.69
N ASN A 277 -19.54 6.57 30.29
CA ASN A 277 -20.34 5.76 31.20
C ASN A 277 -19.65 4.46 31.67
N SER A 278 -18.47 4.15 31.12
CA SER A 278 -17.79 2.89 31.41
C SER A 278 -17.02 2.89 32.73
N SER A 279 -16.85 1.70 33.31
CA SER A 279 -15.93 1.53 34.44
C SER A 279 -14.47 1.69 33.99
N LYS A 280 -13.59 2.07 34.92
CA LYS A 280 -12.15 2.26 34.65
C LYS A 280 -11.49 1.04 33.97
N GLU A 281 -11.95 -0.15 34.30
CA GLU A 281 -11.45 -1.42 33.74
C GLU A 281 -11.81 -1.61 32.26
N LYS A 282 -13.00 -1.17 31.85
CA LYS A 282 -13.50 -1.32 30.47
C LYS A 282 -13.14 -0.15 29.57
N ARG A 283 -12.77 0.99 30.15
CA ARG A 283 -12.49 2.23 29.43
C ARG A 283 -11.44 2.07 28.33
N GLN A 284 -10.31 1.42 28.62
CA GLN A 284 -9.24 1.20 27.63
C GLN A 284 -9.70 0.36 26.43
N ALA A 285 -10.55 -0.64 26.66
CA ALA A 285 -11.10 -1.47 25.59
C ALA A 285 -12.06 -0.65 24.70
N LEU A 286 -12.91 0.19 25.30
CA LEU A 286 -13.84 1.05 24.57
C LEU A 286 -13.12 2.16 23.79
N GLU A 287 -12.05 2.75 24.34
CA GLU A 287 -11.20 3.69 23.61
C GLU A 287 -10.57 3.03 22.37
N SER A 288 -10.11 1.77 22.46
CA SER A 288 -9.62 1.01 21.32
C SER A 288 -10.71 0.73 20.27
N ILE A 289 -11.94 0.44 20.70
CA ILE A 289 -13.10 0.24 19.80
C ILE A 289 -13.44 1.55 19.07
N TYR A 290 -13.52 2.67 19.80
CA TYR A 290 -13.75 3.98 19.19
C TYR A 290 -12.64 4.35 18.19
N LEU A 291 -11.38 4.07 18.50
CA LEU A 291 -10.28 4.27 17.55
C LEU A 291 -10.49 3.47 16.25
N LYS A 292 -10.95 2.22 16.32
CA LYS A 292 -11.28 1.41 15.14
C LYS A 292 -12.44 1.98 14.34
N PHE A 293 -13.48 2.47 15.01
CA PHE A 293 -14.58 3.19 14.38
C PHE A 293 -14.06 4.46 13.66
N ASN A 294 -13.30 5.31 14.36
CA ASN A 294 -12.78 6.56 13.79
C ASN A 294 -11.90 6.26 12.57
N ARG A 295 -10.97 5.29 12.67
CA ARG A 295 -10.13 4.82 11.54
C ARG A 295 -10.96 4.54 10.28
N ARG A 296 -12.02 3.74 10.40
CA ARG A 296 -12.77 3.28 9.24
C ARG A 296 -13.69 4.34 8.64
N TYR A 297 -14.29 5.18 9.47
CA TYR A 297 -15.35 6.10 9.04
C TYR A 297 -14.82 7.51 8.75
N GLN A 298 -14.25 8.21 9.74
CA GLN A 298 -13.84 9.61 9.60
C GLN A 298 -12.37 9.75 9.15
N GLY A 299 -11.48 8.98 9.76
CA GLY A 299 -10.04 9.00 9.49
C GLY A 299 -9.72 8.60 8.06
N SER A 300 -10.31 7.50 7.56
CA SER A 300 -10.09 6.98 6.21
C SER A 300 -10.47 7.98 5.11
N VAL A 301 -11.57 8.72 5.29
CA VAL A 301 -12.05 9.74 4.36
C VAL A 301 -11.07 10.91 4.31
N THR A 302 -10.67 11.40 5.48
CA THR A 302 -9.72 12.52 5.59
C THR A 302 -8.37 12.13 4.99
N HIS A 303 -7.88 10.94 5.32
CA HIS A 303 -6.64 10.39 4.78
C HIS A 303 -6.70 10.21 3.25
N THR A 304 -7.79 9.66 2.72
CA THR A 304 -7.98 9.45 1.26
C THR A 304 -7.92 10.77 0.51
N ARG A 305 -8.56 11.83 1.03
CA ARG A 305 -8.50 13.17 0.43
C ARG A 305 -7.07 13.72 0.40
N ILE A 306 -6.34 13.60 1.51
CA ILE A 306 -4.97 14.11 1.63
C ILE A 306 -4.02 13.34 0.69
N ILE A 307 -4.03 12.01 0.77
CA ILE A 307 -3.13 11.17 -0.02
C ILE A 307 -3.41 11.27 -1.52
N SER A 308 -4.68 11.37 -1.94
CA SER A 308 -5.02 11.58 -3.35
C SER A 308 -4.38 12.86 -3.90
N SER A 309 -4.46 13.97 -3.17
CA SER A 309 -3.80 15.23 -3.54
C SER A 309 -2.27 15.09 -3.62
N ILE A 310 -1.68 14.42 -2.63
CA ILE A 310 -0.22 14.18 -2.58
C ILE A 310 0.25 13.29 -3.73
N ALA A 311 -0.51 12.26 -4.08
CA ALA A 311 -0.15 11.33 -5.15
C ALA A 311 -0.17 12.01 -6.53
N HIS A 312 -1.01 13.03 -6.74
CA HIS A 312 -0.94 13.88 -7.92
C HIS A 312 0.29 14.79 -7.94
N ARG A 313 0.69 15.28 -6.76
CA ARG A 313 1.86 16.16 -6.61
C ARG A 313 3.18 15.40 -6.76
N PHE A 314 3.30 14.21 -6.19
CA PHE A 314 4.47 13.34 -6.29
C PHE A 314 4.16 12.12 -7.16
N GLN A 315 4.39 12.23 -8.47
CA GLN A 315 4.04 11.20 -9.45
C GLN A 315 4.65 9.81 -9.15
N TYR A 316 5.85 9.77 -8.57
CA TYR A 316 6.51 8.52 -8.19
C TYR A 316 6.04 7.94 -6.85
N TYR A 317 5.24 8.65 -6.05
CA TYR A 317 4.79 8.17 -4.75
C TYR A 317 3.91 6.92 -4.89
N SER A 318 2.89 6.96 -5.76
CA SER A 318 1.96 5.83 -6.00
C SER A 318 2.68 4.51 -6.35
N PRO A 319 3.53 4.43 -7.40
CA PRO A 319 4.23 3.19 -7.69
C PRO A 319 5.26 2.80 -6.60
N THR A 320 5.84 3.76 -5.89
CA THR A 320 6.78 3.49 -4.79
C THR A 320 6.09 2.85 -3.59
N VAL A 321 4.97 3.40 -3.12
CA VAL A 321 4.22 2.83 -2.00
C VAL A 321 3.66 1.45 -2.35
N ARG A 322 3.26 1.24 -3.60
CA ARG A 322 2.84 -0.08 -4.09
C ARG A 322 3.95 -1.11 -4.06
N LEU A 323 5.16 -0.73 -4.47
CA LEU A 323 6.34 -1.60 -4.38
C LEU A 323 6.68 -1.89 -2.91
N PHE A 324 6.57 -0.90 -2.03
CA PHE A 324 6.80 -1.07 -0.61
C PHE A 324 5.75 -2.00 0.04
N LYS A 325 4.46 -1.85 -0.30
CA LYS A 325 3.40 -2.78 0.12
C LYS A 325 3.70 -4.21 -0.38
N LYS A 326 4.12 -4.37 -1.64
CA LYS A 326 4.54 -5.67 -2.15
C LYS A 326 5.72 -6.24 -1.35
N TRP A 327 6.73 -5.44 -1.04
CA TRP A 327 7.86 -5.89 -0.22
C TRP A 327 7.40 -6.34 1.17
N LEU A 328 6.51 -5.59 1.82
CA LEU A 328 5.94 -5.99 3.12
C LEU A 328 5.14 -7.28 3.01
N ASP A 329 4.38 -7.45 1.93
CA ASP A 329 3.58 -8.64 1.67
C ASP A 329 4.49 -9.86 1.43
N ASP A 330 5.55 -9.71 0.62
CA ASP A 330 6.57 -10.74 0.39
C ASP A 330 7.29 -11.14 1.68
N GLN A 331 7.44 -10.20 2.64
CA GLN A 331 8.02 -10.44 3.97
C GLN A 331 6.98 -10.88 5.03
N LEU A 332 5.73 -11.15 4.63
CA LEU A 332 4.62 -11.55 5.51
C LEU A 332 4.29 -10.53 6.61
N LEU A 333 4.52 -9.24 6.34
CA LEU A 333 4.33 -8.16 7.30
C LEU A 333 3.04 -7.37 7.04
N LEU A 334 2.61 -7.25 5.78
CA LEU A 334 1.54 -6.33 5.38
C LEU A 334 0.22 -6.55 6.13
N SER A 335 -0.14 -7.80 6.46
CA SER A 335 -1.38 -8.13 7.16
C SER A 335 -1.51 -7.53 8.56
N HIS A 336 -0.40 -7.12 9.18
CA HIS A 336 -0.37 -6.58 10.54
C HIS A 336 -0.44 -5.05 10.61
N PHE A 337 -0.28 -4.38 9.47
CA PHE A 337 -0.24 -2.93 9.38
C PHE A 337 -1.48 -2.39 8.69
N SER A 338 -1.96 -1.22 9.12
CA SER A 338 -2.99 -0.53 8.34
C SER A 338 -2.39 0.05 7.06
N GLU A 339 -3.18 0.09 5.99
CA GLU A 339 -2.75 0.67 4.70
C GLU A 339 -2.28 2.11 4.88
N GLU A 340 -2.97 2.87 5.74
CA GLU A 340 -2.67 4.26 6.04
C GLU A 340 -1.32 4.44 6.74
N LEU A 341 -0.98 3.58 7.71
CA LEU A 341 0.32 3.66 8.38
C LEU A 341 1.46 3.42 7.38
N ILE A 342 1.30 2.44 6.49
CA ILE A 342 2.30 2.12 5.46
C ILE A 342 2.43 3.26 4.45
N GLU A 343 1.33 3.85 4.03
CA GLU A 343 1.30 5.03 3.16
C GLU A 343 2.03 6.22 3.80
N LEU A 344 1.76 6.49 5.08
CA LEU A 344 2.40 7.56 5.83
C LEU A 344 3.92 7.35 5.98
N ILE A 345 4.36 6.13 6.30
CA ILE A 345 5.79 5.80 6.37
C ILE A 345 6.45 5.93 4.98
N ALA A 346 5.79 5.43 3.93
CA ALA A 346 6.29 5.50 2.56
C ALA A 346 6.39 6.94 2.02
N LEU A 347 5.60 7.85 2.59
CA LEU A 347 5.56 9.24 2.19
C LEU A 347 6.71 10.07 2.77
N GLN A 348 7.29 9.65 3.89
CA GLN A 348 8.35 10.39 4.60
C GLN A 348 9.47 10.86 3.65
N PRO A 349 10.05 10.02 2.75
CA PRO A 349 11.15 10.46 1.90
C PRO A 349 10.76 11.45 0.80
N PHE A 350 9.46 11.63 0.52
CA PHE A 350 8.95 12.59 -0.47
C PHE A 350 8.67 13.95 0.15
N VAL A 351 8.08 13.97 1.35
CA VAL A 351 7.69 15.19 2.06
C VAL A 351 8.87 15.80 2.81
N ASP A 352 9.75 14.97 3.35
CA ASP A 352 10.96 15.39 4.05
C ASP A 352 12.17 14.60 3.57
N PRO A 353 12.69 14.92 2.36
CA PRO A 353 13.82 14.20 1.79
C PRO A 353 15.15 14.50 2.50
N SER A 354 15.16 15.35 3.53
CA SER A 354 16.34 15.77 4.31
C SER A 354 17.46 16.35 3.41
N GLN A 355 18.64 15.72 3.38
CA GLN A 355 19.79 16.13 2.56
C GLN A 355 19.71 15.66 1.10
N TYR A 356 18.68 14.91 0.73
CA TYR A 356 18.53 14.33 -0.60
C TYR A 356 17.46 15.07 -1.43
N ASN A 357 17.44 14.84 -2.74
CA ASN A 357 16.39 15.36 -3.64
C ASN A 357 15.09 14.56 -3.52
N VAL A 358 13.92 15.10 -3.84
CA VAL A 358 12.68 14.30 -3.89
C VAL A 358 12.85 13.06 -4.79
N PRO A 359 12.38 11.86 -4.39
CA PRO A 359 12.52 10.66 -5.22
C PRO A 359 11.83 10.81 -6.58
N ALA A 360 12.62 10.71 -7.65
CA ALA A 360 12.19 10.77 -9.04
C ALA A 360 12.27 9.40 -9.74
N GLY A 361 12.12 8.32 -8.98
CA GLY A 361 12.20 6.95 -9.47
C GLY A 361 11.69 5.96 -8.43
N VAL A 362 11.04 4.88 -8.89
CA VAL A 362 10.42 3.87 -8.02
C VAL A 362 11.46 3.19 -7.12
N SER A 363 12.59 2.77 -7.70
CA SER A 363 13.69 2.15 -6.94
C SER A 363 14.29 3.12 -5.93
N ASN A 364 14.51 4.39 -6.30
CA ASN A 364 15.06 5.39 -5.40
C ASN A 364 14.14 5.63 -4.21
N GLY A 365 12.84 5.83 -4.45
CA GLY A 365 11.85 5.99 -3.40
C GLY A 365 11.81 4.79 -2.46
N PHE A 366 11.73 3.58 -3.02
CA PHE A 366 11.68 2.34 -2.23
C PHE A 366 12.92 2.16 -1.34
N LEU A 367 14.12 2.36 -1.90
CA LEU A 367 15.37 2.23 -1.17
C LEU A 367 15.48 3.27 -0.04
N ARG A 368 14.96 4.49 -0.25
CA ARG A 368 14.92 5.50 0.80
C ARG A 368 13.95 5.20 1.91
N ILE A 369 12.81 4.57 1.61
CA ILE A 369 11.88 4.10 2.65
C ILE A 369 12.58 3.07 3.54
N LEU A 370 13.25 2.08 2.95
CA LEU A 370 14.02 1.09 3.72
C LEU A 370 15.14 1.74 4.52
N PHE A 371 15.85 2.71 3.93
CA PHE A 371 16.89 3.46 4.62
C PHE A 371 16.33 4.24 5.82
N PHE A 372 15.20 4.93 5.66
CA PHE A 372 14.51 5.63 6.75
C PHE A 372 14.14 4.66 7.88
N ILE A 373 13.43 3.58 7.58
CA ILE A 373 12.99 2.60 8.60
C ILE A 373 14.18 1.96 9.30
N ALA A 374 15.28 1.68 8.59
CA ALA A 374 16.48 1.10 9.18
C ALA A 374 17.15 2.01 10.22
N HIS A 375 17.05 3.33 10.07
CA HIS A 375 17.67 4.32 10.96
C HIS A 375 16.69 4.96 11.93
N TRP A 376 15.38 4.76 11.74
CA TRP A 376 14.36 5.33 12.62
C TRP A 376 14.34 4.64 13.98
N ASN A 377 14.77 5.35 15.01
CA ASN A 377 14.60 4.92 16.41
C ASN A 377 13.21 5.33 16.92
N TRP A 378 12.19 4.56 16.54
CA TRP A 378 10.80 4.82 16.93
C TRP A 378 10.56 4.89 18.44
N LYS A 379 11.49 4.39 19.28
CA LYS A 379 11.41 4.54 20.75
C LYS A 379 11.65 5.98 21.20
N GLU A 380 12.60 6.66 20.57
CA GLU A 380 13.07 7.99 21.00
C GLU A 380 12.52 9.11 20.11
N GLU A 381 12.17 8.81 18.86
CA GLU A 381 11.77 9.82 17.88
C GLU A 381 10.39 9.53 17.27
N PRO A 382 9.44 10.49 17.35
CA PRO A 382 8.19 10.43 16.62
C PRO A 382 8.38 10.76 15.14
N LEU A 383 7.51 10.25 14.28
CA LEU A 383 7.36 10.71 12.91
C LEU A 383 6.24 11.77 12.87
N ILE A 384 6.60 13.04 12.69
CA ILE A 384 5.63 14.15 12.56
C ILE A 384 5.77 14.71 11.16
N MET A 385 4.69 14.62 10.36
CA MET A 385 4.73 15.00 8.95
C MET A 385 3.89 16.24 8.66
N ASP A 386 4.51 17.17 7.93
CA ASP A 386 3.84 18.34 7.36
C ASP A 386 3.53 18.09 5.88
N MET A 387 2.30 17.68 5.61
CA MET A 387 1.83 17.32 4.27
C MET A 387 1.75 18.51 3.29
N SER A 388 1.90 19.74 3.78
CA SER A 388 1.78 20.96 2.97
C SER A 388 3.10 21.42 2.34
N LYS A 389 4.25 20.95 2.83
CA LYS A 389 5.58 21.41 2.38
C LYS A 389 5.80 21.13 0.90
N THR A 390 6.05 22.15 0.08
CA THR A 390 6.55 22.05 -1.31
C THR A 390 8.07 21.82 -1.31
N PRO A 391 8.62 20.99 -2.22
CA PRO A 391 10.05 20.77 -2.31
C PRO A 391 10.81 22.01 -2.79
N ASP A 392 10.13 22.83 -3.60
CA ASP A 392 10.63 24.12 -4.02
C ASP A 392 10.20 25.12 -2.94
N GLY A 393 11.17 25.55 -2.13
CA GLY A 393 11.03 26.63 -1.17
C GLY A 393 10.82 28.00 -1.84
N GLU A 394 9.96 28.07 -2.86
CA GLU A 394 9.45 29.34 -3.38
C GLU A 394 8.55 29.92 -2.28
N ASP A 395 9.14 30.86 -1.53
CA ASP A 395 8.46 31.79 -0.64
C ASP A 395 7.49 32.65 -1.46
N ASP A 396 6.31 32.09 -1.76
CA ASP A 396 5.21 32.83 -2.38
C ASP A 396 4.60 33.78 -1.36
N SER A 397 5.17 34.97 -1.20
CA SER A 397 4.56 36.18 -0.61
C SER A 397 4.06 36.10 0.86
N GLU A 398 4.20 37.21 1.59
CA GLU A 398 3.71 37.36 2.98
C GLU A 398 2.19 37.06 3.16
N ILE A 399 1.41 37.07 2.07
CA ILE A 399 -0.04 36.82 2.06
C ILE A 399 -0.36 35.32 2.15
N VAL A 400 0.45 34.43 1.54
CA VAL A 400 0.24 32.97 1.64
C VAL A 400 0.66 32.44 3.01
N SER A 401 1.60 33.08 3.69
CA SER A 401 2.02 32.68 5.05
C SER A 401 0.87 32.68 6.07
N LYS A 402 -0.06 33.64 5.97
CA LYS A 402 -1.25 33.77 6.85
C LYS A 402 -2.39 32.80 6.50
N LEU A 403 -2.36 32.22 5.30
CA LEU A 403 -3.30 31.21 4.80
C LEU A 403 -2.65 29.82 4.68
N SER A 404 -1.40 29.67 5.12
CA SER A 404 -0.63 28.46 4.88
C SER A 404 -1.16 27.29 5.72
N ASP A 405 -1.38 26.15 5.07
CA ASP A 405 -1.75 24.88 5.72
C ASP A 405 -0.56 24.22 6.44
N LYS A 406 0.58 24.95 6.55
CA LYS A 406 1.83 24.53 7.17
C LYS A 406 1.63 24.17 8.64
N LEU A 407 2.40 23.19 9.09
CA LEU A 407 2.35 22.75 10.48
C LEU A 407 2.93 23.88 11.35
N SER A 408 2.10 24.45 12.23
CA SER A 408 2.54 25.50 13.14
C SER A 408 3.50 24.94 14.18
N VAL A 409 4.41 25.79 14.70
CA VAL A 409 5.35 25.41 15.76
C VAL A 409 4.58 24.92 17.01
N GLN A 410 3.43 25.54 17.31
CA GLN A 410 2.57 25.14 18.42
C GLN A 410 1.97 23.74 18.21
N ALA A 411 1.46 23.44 17.01
CA ALA A 411 0.93 22.12 16.69
C ALA A 411 2.02 21.04 16.75
N TYR A 412 3.21 21.33 16.22
CA TYR A 412 4.36 20.43 16.31
C TYR A 412 4.76 20.14 17.77
N GLN A 413 4.84 21.17 18.62
CA GLN A 413 5.13 21.02 20.05
C GLN A 413 4.05 20.22 20.79
N SER A 414 2.78 20.42 20.44
CA SER A 414 1.66 19.63 20.98
C SER A 414 1.80 18.15 20.64
N MET A 415 2.04 17.82 19.36
CA MET A 415 2.25 16.44 18.90
C MET A 415 3.47 15.79 19.57
N LYS A 416 4.56 16.55 19.74
CA LYS A 416 5.75 16.07 20.46
C LYS A 416 5.47 15.83 21.94
N SER A 417 4.71 16.71 22.60
CA SER A 417 4.26 16.51 23.97
C SER A 417 3.38 15.27 24.11
N ASN A 418 2.49 14.99 23.15
CA ASN A 418 1.69 13.76 23.12
C ASN A 418 2.58 12.51 23.05
N PHE A 419 3.63 12.54 22.22
CA PHE A 419 4.63 11.47 22.17
C PHE A 419 5.37 11.28 23.50
N ASP A 420 5.80 12.36 24.14
CA ASP A 420 6.52 12.31 25.42
C ASP A 420 5.63 11.72 26.53
N VAL A 421 4.35 12.10 26.58
CA VAL A 421 3.36 11.52 27.51
C VAL A 421 3.17 10.03 27.23
N LEU A 422 3.06 9.64 25.96
CA LEU A 422 2.93 8.24 25.57
C LEU A 422 4.16 7.44 26.00
N ARG A 423 5.38 7.94 25.75
CA ARG A 423 6.63 7.25 26.14
C ARG A 423 6.86 7.20 27.64
N LYS A 424 6.31 8.12 28.43
CA LYS A 424 6.29 7.98 29.90
C LYS A 424 5.43 6.80 30.36
N GLN A 425 4.33 6.51 29.66
CA GLN A 425 3.43 5.40 29.98
C GLN A 425 3.88 4.08 29.36
N ASP A 426 4.52 4.12 28.19
CA ASP A 426 5.04 2.97 27.45
C ASP A 426 6.49 3.21 26.98
N PRO A 427 7.48 3.18 27.89
CA PRO A 427 8.88 3.52 27.57
C PRO A 427 9.54 2.55 26.58
N GLN A 428 9.06 1.31 26.52
CA GLN A 428 9.62 0.28 25.63
C GLN A 428 8.82 0.13 24.32
N GLY A 429 7.71 0.85 24.16
CA GLY A 429 6.80 0.70 23.03
C GLY A 429 6.17 -0.69 22.95
N MET A 430 5.81 -1.28 24.10
CA MET A 430 5.14 -2.58 24.14
C MET A 430 3.76 -2.54 23.48
N LYS A 431 3.05 -1.40 23.60
CA LYS A 431 1.70 -1.21 23.06
C LYS A 431 1.72 -0.41 21.76
N ILE A 432 2.47 0.69 21.71
CA ILE A 432 2.54 1.59 20.55
C ILE A 432 3.99 1.81 20.16
N GLN A 433 4.39 1.24 19.02
CA GLN A 433 5.75 1.37 18.50
C GLN A 433 5.88 2.62 17.64
N PHE A 434 5.07 2.71 16.58
CA PHE A 434 5.16 3.79 15.59
C PHE A 434 4.24 4.96 15.99
N PHE A 435 4.82 6.05 16.46
CA PHE A 435 4.09 7.31 16.61
C PHE A 435 4.19 8.09 15.30
N VAL A 436 3.06 8.25 14.61
CA VAL A 436 3.00 8.90 13.29
C VAL A 436 1.90 9.95 13.30
N ALA A 437 2.26 11.21 13.52
CA ALA A 437 1.33 12.32 13.63
C ALA A 437 1.31 13.19 12.36
N THR A 438 0.13 13.71 12.05
CA THR A 438 -0.11 14.67 10.96
C THR A 438 -1.09 15.73 11.44
N LYS A 439 -1.29 16.80 10.66
CA LYS A 439 -2.30 17.82 11.01
C LYS A 439 -3.73 17.25 11.16
N SER A 440 -4.06 16.17 10.45
CA SER A 440 -5.36 15.50 10.59
C SER A 440 -5.43 14.50 11.75
N ASP A 441 -4.27 14.06 12.27
CA ASP A 441 -4.18 13.16 13.43
C ASP A 441 -3.06 13.64 14.36
N GLU A 442 -3.42 14.52 15.29
CA GLU A 442 -2.48 15.02 16.31
C GLU A 442 -2.18 13.98 17.41
N SER A 443 -2.97 12.90 17.49
CA SER A 443 -2.78 11.83 18.47
C SER A 443 -1.57 10.97 18.15
N GLY A 444 -1.24 10.83 16.86
CA GLY A 444 -0.12 10.02 16.35
C GLY A 444 -0.28 8.51 16.51
N ILE A 445 -1.43 8.05 17.01
CA ILE A 445 -1.71 6.63 17.30
C ILE A 445 -2.87 6.07 16.47
N LEU A 446 -3.54 6.94 15.68
CA LEU A 446 -4.73 6.55 14.93
C LEU A 446 -4.44 5.41 13.97
N TRP A 447 -3.22 5.23 13.46
CA TRP A 447 -2.93 4.16 12.48
C TRP A 447 -2.04 3.02 13.01
N SER A 448 -1.43 3.18 14.20
CA SER A 448 -0.43 2.25 14.73
C SER A 448 -0.87 1.40 15.94
N HIS A 449 -2.06 1.65 16.48
CA HIS A 449 -2.65 0.80 17.52
C HIS A 449 -2.88 -0.64 17.06
N GLY A 450 -2.49 -1.60 17.90
CA GLY A 450 -2.76 -3.04 17.74
C GLY A 450 -1.64 -3.86 17.11
N ILE A 451 -0.49 -3.25 16.81
CA ILE A 451 0.65 -3.95 16.19
C ILE A 451 1.43 -4.72 17.26
N PRO A 452 1.67 -6.03 17.08
CA PRO A 452 2.51 -6.79 18.00
C PRO A 452 3.97 -6.31 17.92
N LEU A 453 4.60 -6.08 19.08
CA LEU A 453 6.00 -5.67 19.16
C LEU A 453 6.96 -6.53 18.32
N PRO A 454 6.87 -7.88 18.30
CA PRO A 454 7.74 -8.70 17.44
C PRO A 454 7.64 -8.35 15.94
N ILE A 455 6.46 -7.94 15.48
CA ILE A 455 6.22 -7.56 14.08
C ILE A 455 6.85 -6.20 13.78
N ALA A 456 6.67 -5.22 14.66
CA ALA A 456 7.31 -3.91 14.53
C ALA A 456 8.85 -4.00 14.57
N ALA A 457 9.38 -4.83 15.48
CA ALA A 457 10.81 -5.10 15.57
C ALA A 457 11.33 -5.83 14.31
N ARG A 458 10.57 -6.80 13.77
CA ARG A 458 10.90 -7.51 12.54
C ARG A 458 10.96 -6.56 11.33
N LEU A 459 10.02 -5.62 11.19
CA LEU A 459 10.07 -4.59 10.14
C LEU A 459 11.37 -3.78 10.19
N THR A 460 11.74 -3.32 11.39
CA THR A 460 12.98 -2.54 11.61
C THR A 460 14.21 -3.39 11.31
N ALA A 461 14.25 -4.64 11.78
CA ALA A 461 15.37 -5.56 11.60
C ALA A 461 15.56 -5.93 10.12
N LEU A 462 14.49 -6.27 9.40
CA LEU A 462 14.55 -6.59 7.97
C LEU A 462 15.00 -5.38 7.15
N SER A 463 14.57 -4.17 7.51
CA SER A 463 15.04 -2.94 6.85
C SER A 463 16.55 -2.72 7.07
N LYS A 464 17.05 -2.96 8.29
CA LYS A 464 18.50 -2.92 8.59
C LYS A 464 19.27 -3.99 7.79
N VAL A 465 18.76 -5.21 7.73
CA VAL A 465 19.37 -6.30 6.94
C VAL A 465 19.39 -5.97 5.45
N ALA A 466 18.31 -5.38 4.92
CA ALA A 466 18.24 -4.93 3.53
C ALA A 466 19.31 -3.88 3.21
N VAL A 467 19.44 -2.85 4.05
CA VAL A 467 20.47 -1.81 3.87
C VAL A 467 21.87 -2.40 3.96
N GLN A 468 22.13 -3.31 4.91
CA GLN A 468 23.43 -4.00 5.03
C GLN A 468 23.74 -4.88 3.82
N LEU A 469 22.75 -5.61 3.29
CA LEU A 469 22.89 -6.44 2.10
C LEU A 469 23.30 -5.59 0.89
N ILE A 470 22.62 -4.45 0.70
CA ILE A 470 22.89 -3.50 -0.38
C ILE A 470 24.30 -2.90 -0.24
N ASN A 471 24.68 -2.48 0.97
CA ASN A 471 26.01 -1.90 1.20
C ASN A 471 27.15 -2.90 0.98
N LYS A 472 26.93 -4.20 1.29
CA LYS A 472 27.95 -5.25 1.13
C LYS A 472 28.02 -5.82 -0.28
N SER A 473 26.87 -6.07 -0.91
CA SER A 473 26.78 -6.84 -2.16
C SER A 473 26.47 -5.98 -3.38
N GLY A 474 26.16 -4.68 -3.17
CA GLY A 474 25.62 -3.82 -4.21
C GLY A 474 24.19 -4.19 -4.61
N LEU A 475 23.67 -3.46 -5.60
CA LEU A 475 22.39 -3.72 -6.23
C LEU A 475 22.63 -4.59 -7.47
N GLY A 476 22.31 -5.86 -7.36
CA GLY A 476 22.41 -6.85 -8.43
C GLY A 476 21.16 -7.74 -8.46
N GLU A 477 21.13 -8.71 -9.37
CA GLU A 477 19.98 -9.62 -9.50
C GLU A 477 19.78 -10.47 -8.25
N LYS A 478 20.88 -11.05 -7.72
CA LYS A 478 20.84 -11.88 -6.52
C LYS A 478 20.42 -11.06 -5.30
N SER A 479 20.97 -9.86 -5.10
CA SER A 479 20.60 -9.04 -3.94
C SER A 479 19.15 -8.57 -4.04
N THR A 480 18.68 -8.14 -5.21
CA THR A 480 17.28 -7.79 -5.45
C THR A 480 16.33 -8.96 -5.19
N ARG A 481 16.65 -10.17 -5.65
CA ARG A 481 15.84 -11.36 -5.37
C ARG A 481 15.77 -11.67 -3.87
N LEU A 482 16.91 -11.58 -3.17
CA LEU A 482 16.96 -11.82 -1.72
C LEU A 482 16.15 -10.78 -0.94
N LEU A 483 16.12 -9.51 -1.37
CA LEU A 483 15.32 -8.46 -0.73
C LEU A 483 13.81 -8.79 -0.69
N PHE A 484 13.31 -9.48 -1.70
CA PHE A 484 11.89 -9.84 -1.85
C PHE A 484 11.63 -11.33 -1.54
N THR A 485 12.60 -12.04 -0.96
CA THR A 485 12.40 -13.41 -0.48
C THR A 485 12.25 -13.38 1.05
N PRO A 486 11.18 -13.95 1.63
CA PRO A 486 10.99 -13.95 3.08
C PRO A 486 12.01 -14.86 3.77
N SER A 487 12.50 -14.44 4.93
CA SER A 487 13.21 -15.33 5.85
C SER A 487 12.20 -16.08 6.72
N LEU A 488 11.99 -17.37 6.44
CA LEU A 488 11.08 -18.23 7.20
C LEU A 488 11.73 -18.82 8.45
N GLY A 489 13.05 -18.68 8.58
CA GLY A 489 13.85 -19.33 9.62
C GLY A 489 13.60 -18.83 11.04
N ASP A 490 12.93 -17.71 11.24
CA ASP A 490 12.68 -17.14 12.58
C ASP A 490 11.30 -17.51 13.16
N TYR A 491 10.44 -18.16 12.38
CA TYR A 491 9.10 -18.55 12.82
C TYR A 491 9.14 -19.86 13.64
N ASP A 492 8.15 -20.08 14.50
CA ASP A 492 8.02 -21.33 15.25
C ASP A 492 7.49 -22.46 14.36
N PHE A 493 6.61 -22.12 13.42
CA PHE A 493 6.11 -23.04 12.40
C PHE A 493 5.71 -22.31 11.11
N VAL A 494 5.67 -23.07 10.03
CA VAL A 494 5.30 -22.66 8.67
C VAL A 494 4.33 -23.69 8.10
N LEU A 495 3.16 -23.22 7.68
CA LEU A 495 2.14 -23.99 6.99
C LEU A 495 2.14 -23.59 5.52
N LYS A 496 2.41 -24.55 4.63
CA LYS A 496 2.36 -24.38 3.18
C LYS A 496 0.98 -24.77 2.70
N LEU A 497 0.32 -23.84 2.03
CA LEU A 497 -1.04 -23.98 1.55
C LEU A 497 -1.10 -23.88 0.03
N LYS A 498 -2.11 -24.51 -0.55
CA LYS A 498 -2.44 -24.36 -1.97
C LYS A 498 -3.94 -24.18 -2.15
N THR A 499 -4.30 -23.09 -2.80
CA THR A 499 -5.66 -22.77 -3.22
C THR A 499 -5.75 -22.75 -4.74
N ILE A 500 -6.92 -22.43 -5.27
CA ILE A 500 -7.09 -22.15 -6.70
C ILE A 500 -6.21 -20.96 -7.11
N PRO A 501 -5.62 -20.96 -8.32
CA PRO A 501 -4.89 -19.78 -8.81
C PRO A 501 -5.82 -18.57 -8.92
N LEU A 502 -5.52 -17.50 -8.16
CA LEU A 502 -6.32 -16.27 -8.12
C LEU A 502 -5.66 -15.09 -8.84
N ALA A 503 -4.40 -15.20 -9.29
CA ALA A 503 -3.66 -14.10 -9.90
C ALA A 503 -4.45 -13.36 -11.01
N ILE A 504 -5.03 -14.11 -11.96
CA ILE A 504 -5.80 -13.56 -13.08
C ILE A 504 -7.10 -12.91 -12.58
N SER A 505 -7.84 -13.56 -11.68
CA SER A 505 -9.09 -13.02 -11.12
C SER A 505 -8.86 -11.91 -10.09
N SER A 506 -7.62 -11.69 -9.66
CA SER A 506 -7.15 -10.50 -8.94
C SER A 506 -6.64 -9.39 -9.86
N GLY A 507 -6.74 -9.57 -11.18
CA GLY A 507 -6.39 -8.55 -12.17
C GLY A 507 -4.89 -8.46 -12.48
N VAL A 508 -4.11 -9.49 -12.19
CA VAL A 508 -2.67 -9.54 -12.49
C VAL A 508 -2.45 -10.26 -13.82
N LEU A 509 -1.65 -9.64 -14.69
CA LEU A 509 -1.22 -10.26 -15.94
C LEU A 509 -0.24 -11.41 -15.63
N PRO A 510 -0.53 -12.65 -16.04
CA PRO A 510 0.37 -13.77 -15.82
C PRO A 510 1.68 -13.60 -16.60
N GLY A 511 2.74 -14.24 -16.11
CA GLY A 511 4.06 -14.22 -16.73
C GLY A 511 4.07 -14.80 -18.15
N SER A 512 5.21 -14.63 -18.83
CA SER A 512 5.46 -15.01 -20.24
C SER A 512 5.22 -16.48 -20.62
N SER A 513 4.90 -17.35 -19.65
CA SER A 513 4.52 -18.76 -19.81
C SER A 513 3.05 -18.96 -20.19
N SER A 514 2.17 -17.97 -19.97
CA SER A 514 0.76 -18.06 -20.33
C SER A 514 0.52 -17.57 -21.76
N PHE A 515 -0.13 -18.40 -22.58
CA PHE A 515 -0.48 -18.06 -23.95
C PHE A 515 -1.34 -16.78 -23.99
N LYS A 516 -0.91 -15.77 -24.76
CA LYS A 516 -1.63 -14.49 -24.94
C LYS A 516 -3.10 -14.65 -25.34
N ASN A 517 -3.46 -15.80 -25.91
CA ASN A 517 -4.81 -16.14 -26.37
C ASN A 517 -5.76 -16.59 -25.24
N LEU A 518 -5.23 -16.86 -24.04
CA LEU A 518 -6.00 -17.25 -22.83
C LEU A 518 -6.17 -16.07 -21.85
N ILE A 519 -5.59 -14.92 -22.16
CA ILE A 519 -5.76 -13.69 -21.40
C ILE A 519 -7.10 -13.09 -21.83
N VAL A 520 -8.18 -13.67 -21.32
CA VAL A 520 -9.53 -13.14 -21.51
C VAL A 520 -9.65 -11.95 -20.56
N ASP A 521 -9.73 -10.74 -21.12
CA ASP A 521 -10.26 -9.60 -20.38
C ASP A 521 -11.65 -10.02 -19.90
N ALA A 522 -11.82 -10.24 -18.60
CA ALA A 522 -13.14 -10.54 -18.06
C ALA A 522 -14.07 -9.38 -18.46
N GLN A 523 -15.17 -9.70 -19.13
CA GLN A 523 -16.17 -8.71 -19.59
C GLN A 523 -17.45 -8.77 -18.75
N SER A 524 -17.49 -9.66 -17.76
CA SER A 524 -18.63 -9.87 -16.89
C SER A 524 -18.21 -10.50 -15.57
N TYR A 525 -19.06 -10.35 -14.55
CA TYR A 525 -18.87 -11.02 -13.27
C TYR A 525 -19.03 -12.54 -13.40
N PRO A 526 -18.32 -13.33 -12.57
CA PRO A 526 -18.61 -14.75 -12.46
C PRO A 526 -20.05 -14.95 -11.95
N LYS A 527 -20.70 -16.05 -12.36
CA LYS A 527 -22.05 -16.40 -11.91
C LYS A 527 -22.19 -16.45 -10.38
N ASP A 528 -21.11 -16.85 -9.71
CA ASP A 528 -20.99 -16.81 -8.26
C ASP A 528 -19.60 -16.28 -7.88
N ILE A 529 -19.59 -15.11 -7.24
CA ILE A 529 -18.37 -14.43 -6.77
C ILE A 529 -17.68 -15.22 -5.66
N ALA A 530 -18.42 -15.99 -4.86
CA ALA A 530 -17.86 -16.77 -3.76
C ALA A 530 -16.87 -17.85 -4.26
N THR A 531 -17.02 -18.31 -5.51
CA THR A 531 -16.09 -19.27 -6.14
C THR A 531 -14.69 -18.70 -6.39
N LYS A 532 -14.54 -17.38 -6.34
CA LYS A 532 -13.30 -16.64 -6.59
C LYS A 532 -12.73 -15.98 -5.33
N PHE A 533 -13.28 -16.30 -4.16
CA PHE A 533 -12.81 -15.83 -2.87
C PHE A 533 -11.49 -16.54 -2.48
N ASP A 534 -10.62 -15.84 -1.73
CA ASP A 534 -9.41 -16.43 -1.16
C ASP A 534 -9.71 -17.08 0.20
N PRO A 535 -9.82 -18.43 0.29
CA PRO A 535 -10.15 -19.09 1.55
C PRO A 535 -9.06 -18.93 2.62
N ILE A 536 -7.82 -18.64 2.22
CA ILE A 536 -6.67 -18.52 3.14
C ILE A 536 -6.82 -17.28 4.01
N ALA A 537 -7.33 -16.17 3.46
CA ALA A 537 -7.59 -14.95 4.21
C ALA A 537 -8.59 -15.20 5.35
N MET A 538 -9.68 -15.92 5.07
CA MET A 538 -10.69 -16.28 6.08
C MET A 538 -10.14 -17.29 7.10
N LEU A 539 -9.35 -18.27 6.65
CA LEU A 539 -8.68 -19.24 7.52
C LEU A 539 -7.78 -18.53 8.55
N VAL A 540 -6.88 -17.65 8.10
CA VAL A 540 -5.98 -16.89 8.97
C VAL A 540 -6.75 -16.00 9.94
N LYS A 541 -7.81 -15.35 9.46
CA LYS A 541 -8.67 -14.51 10.30
C LYS A 541 -9.30 -15.31 11.43
N ASN A 542 -9.91 -16.46 11.14
CA ASN A 542 -10.56 -17.30 12.14
C ASN A 542 -9.54 -17.89 13.13
N LEU A 543 -8.35 -18.30 12.65
CA LEU A 543 -7.25 -18.75 13.51
C LEU A 543 -6.75 -17.62 14.43
N SER A 544 -6.58 -16.42 13.90
CA SER A 544 -6.11 -15.25 14.64
C SER A 544 -7.12 -14.81 15.72
N SER A 545 -8.41 -14.93 15.44
CA SER A 545 -9.48 -14.69 16.42
C SER A 545 -9.47 -15.73 17.54
N LYS A 546 -9.39 -17.03 17.19
CA LYS A 546 -9.40 -18.14 18.17
C LYS A 546 -8.16 -18.16 19.07
N LEU A 547 -6.98 -17.88 18.52
CA LEU A 547 -5.69 -17.95 19.22
C LEU A 547 -5.12 -16.55 19.54
N GLN A 548 -6.00 -15.56 19.67
CA GLN A 548 -5.62 -14.18 19.93
C GLN A 548 -4.74 -14.07 21.18
N GLY A 549 -3.59 -13.40 21.04
CA GLY A 549 -2.64 -13.20 22.15
C GLY A 549 -1.81 -14.43 22.52
N VAL A 550 -1.95 -15.54 21.79
CA VAL A 550 -1.17 -16.77 21.96
C VAL A 550 -0.26 -17.00 20.77
N VAL A 551 -0.82 -16.93 19.55
CA VAL A 551 -0.07 -17.07 18.30
C VAL A 551 -0.28 -15.82 17.45
N ILE A 552 0.81 -15.32 16.88
CA ILE A 552 0.81 -14.25 15.87
C ILE A 552 0.93 -14.94 14.51
N PHE A 553 -0.16 -14.92 13.73
CA PHE A 553 -0.19 -15.47 12.38
C PHE A 553 0.20 -14.42 11.35
N SER A 554 1.04 -14.80 10.39
CA SER A 554 1.43 -13.92 9.28
C SER A 554 1.31 -14.65 7.95
N THR A 555 0.73 -13.99 6.95
CA THR A 555 0.41 -14.55 5.63
C THR A 555 0.58 -13.49 4.56
N HIS A 556 0.70 -13.90 3.29
CA HIS A 556 0.44 -12.98 2.19
C HIS A 556 -1.02 -12.54 2.24
N THR A 557 -1.26 -11.26 2.01
CA THR A 557 -2.59 -10.64 2.07
C THR A 557 -3.50 -11.02 0.91
N GLN A 558 -2.92 -11.56 -0.17
CA GLN A 558 -3.63 -12.06 -1.35
C GLN A 558 -2.79 -13.10 -2.09
N THR A 559 -3.44 -14.14 -2.61
CA THR A 559 -2.76 -15.22 -3.34
C THR A 559 -2.52 -14.86 -4.81
N ILE A 560 -1.40 -14.20 -5.10
CA ILE A 560 -0.99 -13.81 -6.47
C ILE A 560 -0.08 -14.82 -7.17
N SER A 561 0.22 -15.96 -6.53
CA SER A 561 1.00 -17.03 -7.16
C SER A 561 0.24 -17.68 -8.31
N GLU A 562 0.91 -17.91 -9.44
CA GLU A 562 0.35 -18.63 -10.60
C GLU A 562 -0.02 -20.09 -10.24
N SER A 563 0.66 -20.68 -9.25
CA SER A 563 0.39 -22.02 -8.75
C SER A 563 -0.74 -22.08 -7.71
N GLY A 564 -1.20 -20.91 -7.22
CA GLY A 564 -2.13 -20.81 -6.09
C GLY A 564 -1.49 -21.13 -4.72
N GLU A 565 -0.16 -21.18 -4.64
CA GLU A 565 0.56 -21.42 -3.39
C GLU A 565 0.58 -20.17 -2.50
N ASN A 566 0.45 -20.39 -1.18
CA ASN A 566 0.55 -19.37 -0.16
C ASN A 566 1.14 -20.00 1.13
N ILE A 567 1.54 -19.19 2.09
CA ILE A 567 2.14 -19.63 3.34
C ILE A 567 1.51 -18.90 4.52
N ILE A 568 1.25 -19.66 5.60
CA ILE A 568 0.93 -19.11 6.91
C ILE A 568 2.10 -19.40 7.83
N THR A 569 2.59 -18.40 8.53
CA THR A 569 3.64 -18.54 9.53
C THR A 569 3.10 -18.19 10.91
N GLY A 570 3.63 -18.85 11.94
CA GLY A 570 3.21 -18.62 13.32
C GLY A 570 4.37 -18.30 14.26
N LEU A 571 4.15 -17.33 15.13
CA LEU A 571 5.02 -17.02 16.28
C LEU A 571 4.22 -17.15 17.57
N PHE A 572 4.66 -17.99 18.49
CA PHE A 572 4.10 -18.05 19.83
C PHE A 572 4.55 -16.85 20.65
N VAL A 573 3.63 -16.25 21.38
CA VAL A 573 3.94 -15.15 22.29
C VAL A 573 4.80 -15.68 23.45
N PRO A 574 6.03 -15.16 23.67
CA PRO A 574 6.96 -15.74 24.65
C PRO A 574 6.41 -15.83 26.07
N SER A 575 5.59 -14.86 26.49
CA SER A 575 4.97 -14.86 27.82
C SER A 575 3.98 -16.03 28.04
N LYS A 576 3.45 -16.62 26.97
CA LYS A 576 2.54 -17.77 27.01
C LYS A 576 3.26 -19.12 26.96
N MET A 577 4.55 -19.12 26.63
CA MET A 577 5.37 -20.33 26.54
C MET A 577 5.91 -20.78 27.90
N THR A 578 5.92 -19.89 28.89
CA THR A 578 6.39 -20.20 30.25
C THR A 578 5.39 -21.07 31.01
N GLN A 579 5.88 -21.88 31.96
CA GLN A 579 5.03 -22.66 32.86
C GLN A 579 4.22 -21.72 33.74
N THR A 580 2.92 -21.97 33.86
CA THR A 580 2.01 -21.16 34.68
C THR A 580 1.05 -22.03 35.46
N LYS A 581 0.56 -21.54 36.59
CA LYS A 581 -0.49 -22.23 37.35
C LYS A 581 -1.78 -22.30 36.55
N PHE A 582 -2.45 -23.44 36.63
CA PHE A 582 -3.74 -23.63 35.99
C PHE A 582 -4.77 -22.63 36.52
N LYS A 583 -5.47 -21.96 35.59
CA LYS A 583 -6.61 -21.08 35.86
C LYS A 583 -7.70 -21.36 34.83
N ALA A 584 -8.96 -21.30 35.25
CA ALA A 584 -10.09 -21.49 34.34
C ALA A 584 -10.12 -20.49 33.17
N GLN A 585 -9.58 -19.29 33.38
CA GLN A 585 -9.54 -18.20 32.38
C GLN A 585 -8.30 -18.24 31.45
N ILE A 586 -7.57 -19.36 31.38
CA ILE A 586 -6.38 -19.46 30.53
C ILE A 586 -6.74 -19.21 29.05
N GLY A 587 -7.87 -19.74 28.57
CA GLY A 587 -8.41 -19.41 27.24
C GLY A 587 -7.64 -19.99 26.05
N TYR A 588 -6.70 -20.91 26.27
CA TYR A 588 -5.96 -21.61 25.20
C TYR A 588 -5.58 -23.04 25.62
N ASN A 589 -5.19 -23.85 24.64
CA ASN A 589 -4.89 -25.27 24.83
C ASN A 589 -3.58 -25.46 25.62
N VAL A 590 -3.67 -26.16 26.76
CA VAL A 590 -2.57 -26.40 27.70
C VAL A 590 -2.51 -27.87 28.10
N LYS A 591 -1.31 -28.34 28.46
CA LYS A 591 -1.07 -29.68 29.02
C LYS A 591 -0.46 -29.58 30.42
N PRO A 592 -0.81 -30.49 31.34
CA PRO A 592 -0.24 -30.50 32.69
C PRO A 592 1.23 -30.91 32.68
N VAL A 593 2.03 -30.29 33.56
CA VAL A 593 3.45 -30.62 33.76
C VAL A 593 3.68 -31.17 35.17
N GLN A 594 3.18 -30.46 36.18
CA GLN A 594 3.23 -30.87 37.59
C GLN A 594 1.86 -30.64 38.25
N LYS A 595 1.73 -30.99 39.54
CA LYS A 595 0.50 -30.75 40.30
C LYS A 595 0.25 -29.24 40.35
N ASP A 596 -0.74 -28.78 39.59
CA ASP A 596 -1.21 -27.40 39.40
C ASP A 596 -0.51 -26.55 38.33
N ASP A 597 0.58 -27.01 37.72
CA ASP A 597 1.29 -26.27 36.67
C ASP A 597 0.98 -26.82 35.28
N VAL A 598 0.75 -25.89 34.34
CA VAL A 598 0.43 -26.17 32.95
C VAL A 598 1.35 -25.40 32.01
N VAL A 599 1.54 -25.95 30.82
CA VAL A 599 2.28 -25.33 29.71
C VAL A 599 1.44 -25.42 28.44
N ILE A 600 1.69 -24.53 27.49
CA ILE A 600 1.03 -24.56 26.19
C ILE A 600 1.20 -25.91 25.49
N ASN A 601 0.11 -26.46 24.97
CA ASN A 601 0.13 -27.73 24.26
C ASN A 601 0.33 -27.49 22.75
N LYS A 602 1.59 -27.31 22.34
CA LYS A 602 1.93 -27.05 20.93
C LYS A 602 1.39 -28.12 19.98
N ASP A 603 1.55 -29.38 20.35
CA ASP A 603 1.16 -30.53 19.51
C ASP A 603 -0.35 -30.51 19.20
N ALA A 604 -1.17 -30.22 20.21
CA ALA A 604 -2.61 -30.11 20.03
C ALA A 604 -3.00 -28.85 19.23
N ILE A 605 -2.33 -27.71 19.46
CA ILE A 605 -2.57 -26.50 18.67
C ILE A 605 -2.22 -26.74 17.19
N PHE A 606 -1.12 -27.42 16.91
CA PHE A 606 -0.75 -27.79 15.53
C PHE A 606 -1.78 -28.72 14.91
N ALA A 607 -2.25 -29.74 15.64
CA ALA A 607 -3.31 -30.62 15.17
C ALA A 607 -4.63 -29.86 14.88
N GLU A 608 -5.02 -28.93 15.77
CA GLU A 608 -6.20 -28.08 15.55
C GLU A 608 -6.05 -27.19 14.31
N ILE A 609 -4.88 -26.59 14.09
CA ILE A 609 -4.60 -25.74 12.92
C ILE A 609 -4.68 -26.58 11.64
N LEU A 610 -4.01 -27.73 11.61
CA LEU A 610 -3.98 -28.63 10.46
C LEU A 610 -5.37 -29.17 10.13
N GLN A 611 -6.13 -29.57 11.15
CA GLN A 611 -7.49 -30.05 10.98
C GLN A 611 -8.42 -28.95 10.46
N TYR A 612 -8.25 -27.70 10.92
CA TYR A 612 -9.08 -26.59 10.48
C TYR A 612 -8.73 -26.12 9.06
N ALA A 613 -7.44 -26.17 8.68
CA ALA A 613 -6.99 -25.85 7.34
C ALA A 613 -7.35 -26.94 6.31
N GLY A 614 -7.47 -28.20 6.74
CA GLY A 614 -7.97 -29.32 5.94
C GLY A 614 -7.19 -29.51 4.63
N ASP A 615 -7.94 -29.65 3.53
CA ASP A 615 -7.40 -29.97 2.21
C ASP A 615 -6.54 -28.86 1.58
N LEU A 616 -6.51 -27.66 2.17
CA LEU A 616 -5.63 -26.58 1.71
C LEU A 616 -4.16 -26.86 2.03
N VAL A 617 -3.87 -27.76 2.98
CA VAL A 617 -2.51 -28.02 3.46
C VAL A 617 -1.72 -28.90 2.50
N VAL A 618 -0.56 -28.40 2.08
CA VAL A 618 0.40 -29.15 1.25
C VAL A 618 1.68 -29.50 2.03
N GLY A 619 1.99 -28.75 3.08
CA GLY A 619 3.14 -29.05 3.94
C GLY A 619 3.10 -28.29 5.26
N PHE A 620 3.79 -28.82 6.26
CA PHE A 620 3.92 -28.21 7.58
C PHE A 620 5.33 -28.44 8.11
N GLU A 621 5.96 -27.36 8.58
CA GLU A 621 7.29 -27.36 9.17
C GLU A 621 7.20 -26.68 10.54
N SER A 622 7.76 -27.30 11.58
CA SER A 622 7.80 -26.75 12.94
C SER A 622 9.17 -26.97 13.57
N LYS A 623 9.56 -26.08 14.49
CA LYS A 623 10.80 -26.19 15.27
C LYS A 623 10.67 -26.98 16.56
#